data_AF-A0A542HPD3-F1
#
_entry.id   AF-A0A542HPD3-F1
#
_cell.length_a   1.000
_cell.length_b   1.000
_cell.length_c   1.000
_cell.angle_alpha   90.00
_cell.angle_beta   90.00
_cell.angle_gamma   90.00
#
_symmetry.space_group_name_H-M   'P 1'
#
loop_
_entity.id
_entity.type
_entity.pdbx_description
1 polymer ?
#
loop_
_entity_poly.entity_id
_entity_poly.type
_entity_poly.pdbx_seq_one_letter_code
_entity_poly.pdbx_strand_id
1 'polypeptide(L)'
;MSENPENPENPKNPENPENPEINPANPGNPEVIEGGGAEPVTAVQPARRVLRPGRIATVAGSVLLACALVGGVGYTAVTVQDADRAPGKPTWKFPPPDQGEEKTEQDGADGAGKGLSALLVPYGTDGFERGPDLGEFGADAEFSGAQATAMRKESIKDLPTKSRRQLEKLIDKERIKGVAMRSYVVGRSDYNTTDAITFDVNLSRMENRTAVREAATSVNGFLAATDVFRKGPKIAGNKDARCFLTPKDKDEELGFALCTAYVGDVLVSVTANAPGVLDAKFVTKFFTAQLDRIDDPGQAV
;
A
#
# COMPACT_ATOMS: atom_id res chain seq x y z
N MET A 1 57.67 16.84 -8.90
CA MET A 1 56.72 15.74 -8.60
C MET A 1 55.41 16.42 -8.25
N SER A 2 54.67 17.02 -9.19
CA SER A 2 54.21 16.48 -10.50
C SER A 2 53.53 15.13 -10.22
N GLU A 3 52.22 14.94 -10.30
CA GLU A 3 51.29 15.36 -11.35
C GLU A 3 49.86 15.65 -10.84
N ASN A 4 49.17 16.46 -11.62
CA ASN A 4 47.76 16.86 -11.56
C ASN A 4 46.95 15.85 -12.39
N PRO A 5 45.83 15.25 -11.93
CA PRO A 5 44.97 14.48 -12.82
C PRO A 5 43.86 15.35 -13.42
N GLU A 6 43.73 15.19 -14.72
CA GLU A 6 42.93 15.96 -15.66
C GLU A 6 41.41 15.84 -15.47
N ASN A 7 40.76 16.95 -15.81
CA ASN A 7 39.35 17.11 -16.13
C ASN A 7 39.02 16.44 -17.48
N PRO A 8 38.09 15.49 -17.58
CA PRO A 8 37.59 15.06 -18.87
C PRO A 8 36.44 15.96 -19.35
N GLU A 9 36.67 16.56 -20.52
CA GLU A 9 35.71 17.33 -21.30
C GLU A 9 34.44 16.54 -21.67
N ASN A 10 33.37 17.32 -21.73
CA ASN A 10 32.03 17.06 -22.24
C ASN A 10 32.01 16.64 -23.74
N PRO A 11 31.37 15.52 -24.12
CA PRO A 11 30.93 15.31 -25.50
C PRO A 11 29.47 15.74 -25.70
N LYS A 12 29.30 16.59 -26.73
CA LYS A 12 28.06 17.12 -27.30
C LYS A 12 26.93 16.09 -27.50
N ASN A 13 25.75 16.59 -27.15
CA ASN A 13 24.40 16.30 -27.63
C ASN A 13 24.29 15.87 -29.12
N PRO A 14 23.49 14.82 -29.43
CA PRO A 14 22.74 14.75 -30.67
C PRO A 14 21.23 14.89 -30.47
N GLU A 15 20.65 15.63 -31.40
CA GLU A 15 19.29 16.13 -31.59
C GLU A 15 18.09 15.24 -31.22
N ASN A 16 17.08 15.98 -30.75
CA ASN A 16 15.66 15.72 -30.55
C ASN A 16 14.91 15.38 -31.86
N PRO A 17 13.88 14.52 -31.82
CA PRO A 17 12.72 14.68 -32.68
C PRO A 17 11.43 14.99 -31.89
N GLU A 18 10.94 16.20 -32.15
CA GLU A 18 9.59 16.76 -32.08
C GLU A 18 8.46 15.98 -31.38
N ASN A 19 7.95 16.62 -30.33
CA ASN A 19 6.61 16.48 -29.79
C ASN A 19 5.72 17.60 -30.38
N PRO A 20 4.57 17.34 -31.01
CA PRO A 20 3.68 18.41 -31.44
C PRO A 20 2.81 18.91 -30.28
N GLU A 21 3.10 20.15 -29.86
CA GLU A 21 2.29 21.00 -29.00
C GLU A 21 0.91 21.31 -29.62
N ILE A 22 -0.17 21.09 -28.86
CA ILE A 22 -1.49 21.63 -29.16
C ILE A 22 -1.63 22.92 -28.34
N ASN A 23 -1.57 24.08 -29.02
CA ASN A 23 -1.93 25.37 -28.42
C ASN A 23 -3.32 25.82 -28.91
N PRO A 24 -4.16 26.41 -28.04
CA PRO A 24 -5.51 26.83 -28.35
C PRO A 24 -5.51 28.25 -28.95
N ALA A 25 -6.27 28.46 -30.01
CA ALA A 25 -6.47 29.79 -30.59
C ALA A 25 -7.97 30.10 -30.76
N ASN A 26 -8.43 31.05 -29.93
CA ASN A 26 -9.55 31.95 -30.24
C ASN A 26 -9.03 33.04 -31.20
N PRO A 27 -9.79 33.41 -32.24
CA PRO A 27 -10.31 34.78 -32.34
C PRO A 27 -11.73 34.76 -32.98
N GLY A 28 -12.63 35.72 -32.79
CA GLY A 28 -12.48 37.18 -32.75
C GLY A 28 -13.55 37.75 -33.70
N ASN A 29 -14.36 38.67 -33.17
CA ASN A 29 -15.39 39.42 -33.89
C ASN A 29 -14.76 40.35 -34.97
N PRO A 30 -15.52 40.77 -36.00
CA PRO A 30 -15.59 42.21 -36.22
C PRO A 30 -16.99 42.76 -36.60
N GLU A 31 -17.06 44.07 -36.47
CA GLU A 31 -18.21 44.99 -36.47
C GLU A 31 -18.22 45.87 -37.76
N VAL A 32 -19.40 46.47 -38.06
CA VAL A 32 -19.70 47.65 -38.95
C VAL A 32 -19.51 47.45 -40.49
N ILE A 33 -20.27 47.99 -41.47
CA ILE A 33 -20.94 49.30 -41.68
C ILE A 33 -22.07 49.27 -42.74
N GLU A 34 -23.13 50.08 -42.49
CA GLU A 34 -24.04 50.88 -43.35
C GLU A 34 -24.60 50.42 -44.73
N GLY A 35 -25.90 50.68 -44.90
CA GLY A 35 -26.32 51.70 -45.88
C GLY A 35 -27.37 51.31 -46.95
N GLY A 36 -28.46 52.09 -47.01
CA GLY A 36 -29.18 52.40 -48.26
C GLY A 36 -30.45 51.58 -48.55
N GLY A 37 -31.62 52.24 -48.49
CA GLY A 37 -32.93 51.64 -48.73
C GLY A 37 -33.42 51.66 -50.18
N ALA A 38 -34.55 50.97 -50.38
CA ALA A 38 -35.68 51.33 -51.27
C ALA A 38 -36.71 50.18 -51.24
N GLU A 39 -37.94 50.45 -50.78
CA GLU A 39 -39.11 49.65 -51.15
C GLU A 39 -39.50 49.95 -52.62
N PRO A 40 -40.10 48.99 -53.35
CA PRO A 40 -41.56 48.87 -53.30
C PRO A 40 -42.11 47.42 -53.25
N VAL A 41 -43.06 47.26 -52.33
CA VAL A 41 -44.29 46.43 -52.35
C VAL A 41 -44.52 45.55 -53.59
N THR A 42 -44.62 44.22 -53.43
CA THR A 42 -45.84 43.44 -53.79
C THR A 42 -45.85 41.99 -53.27
N ALA A 43 -47.06 41.58 -52.86
CA ALA A 43 -47.62 40.22 -52.84
C ALA A 43 -47.15 39.22 -51.76
N VAL A 44 -47.95 39.13 -50.69
CA VAL A 44 -48.01 38.01 -49.76
C VAL A 44 -48.44 36.74 -50.51
N GLN A 45 -47.56 35.74 -50.54
CA GLN A 45 -47.93 34.34 -50.78
C GLN A 45 -47.82 33.56 -49.46
N PRO A 46 -48.80 32.71 -49.10
CA PRO A 46 -48.73 31.96 -47.85
C PRO A 46 -47.61 30.91 -47.94
N ALA A 47 -46.58 31.08 -47.12
CA ALA A 47 -45.51 30.10 -46.98
C ALA A 47 -46.07 28.77 -46.48
N ARG A 48 -46.06 27.74 -47.34
CA ARG A 48 -46.18 26.34 -46.89
C ARG A 48 -44.98 26.07 -45.95
N ARG A 49 -45.25 25.94 -44.66
CA ARG A 49 -44.25 25.47 -43.68
C ARG A 49 -43.88 24.03 -44.02
N VAL A 50 -42.78 23.85 -44.75
CA VAL A 50 -42.08 22.57 -44.81
C VAL A 50 -41.42 22.39 -43.44
N LEU A 51 -42.05 21.62 -42.56
CA LEU A 51 -41.45 21.19 -41.31
C LEU A 51 -40.18 20.39 -41.65
N ARG A 52 -39.02 20.98 -41.37
CA ARG A 52 -37.71 20.37 -41.59
C ARG A 52 -37.58 19.13 -40.68
N PRO A 53 -37.50 17.90 -41.22
CA PRO A 53 -37.50 16.67 -40.41
C PRO A 53 -36.26 16.51 -39.51
N GLY A 54 -35.22 17.32 -39.72
CA GLY A 54 -33.98 17.25 -38.94
C GLY A 54 -34.11 17.62 -37.46
N ARG A 55 -35.05 18.49 -37.07
CA ARG A 55 -35.18 18.93 -35.66
C ARG A 55 -35.85 17.89 -34.76
N ILE A 56 -36.75 17.07 -35.30
CA ILE A 56 -37.42 16.01 -34.54
C ILE A 56 -36.44 14.85 -34.30
N ALA A 57 -35.63 14.52 -35.30
CA ALA A 57 -34.59 13.49 -35.19
C ALA A 57 -33.52 13.84 -34.14
N THR A 58 -33.08 15.11 -34.08
CA THR A 58 -32.08 15.54 -33.08
C THR A 58 -32.64 15.53 -31.67
N VAL A 59 -33.89 15.96 -31.46
CA VAL A 59 -34.52 15.97 -30.13
C VAL A 59 -34.76 14.53 -29.66
N ALA A 60 -35.28 13.66 -30.52
CA ALA A 60 -35.49 12.25 -30.19
C ALA A 60 -34.16 11.53 -29.85
N GLY A 61 -33.09 11.81 -30.61
CA GLY A 61 -31.77 11.25 -30.34
C GLY A 61 -31.21 11.70 -28.97
N SER A 62 -31.34 12.98 -28.62
CA SER A 62 -30.88 13.50 -27.32
C SER A 62 -31.65 12.90 -26.14
N VAL A 63 -32.96 12.70 -26.28
CA VAL A 63 -33.79 12.10 -25.22
C VAL A 63 -33.43 10.63 -25.01
N LEU A 64 -33.24 9.86 -26.08
CA LEU A 64 -32.81 8.47 -25.98
C LEU A 64 -31.44 8.34 -25.31
N LEU A 65 -30.51 9.23 -25.64
CA LEU A 65 -29.17 9.22 -25.04
C LEU A 65 -29.21 9.59 -23.55
N ALA A 66 -30.04 10.57 -23.17
CA ALA A 66 -30.26 10.91 -21.77
C ALA A 66 -30.91 9.76 -20.99
N CYS A 67 -31.92 9.07 -21.56
CA CYS A 67 -32.53 7.91 -20.94
C CYS A 67 -31.54 6.73 -20.81
N ALA A 68 -30.69 6.51 -21.81
CA ALA A 68 -29.65 5.48 -21.76
C ALA A 68 -28.60 5.79 -20.69
N LEU A 69 -28.20 7.05 -20.54
CA LEU A 69 -27.27 7.49 -19.50
C LEU A 69 -27.89 7.35 -18.10
N VAL A 70 -29.13 7.82 -17.91
CA VAL A 70 -29.83 7.69 -16.62
C VAL A 70 -30.09 6.22 -16.27
N GLY A 71 -30.47 5.41 -17.26
CA GLY A 71 -30.66 3.98 -17.09
C GLY A 71 -29.34 3.26 -16.76
N GLY A 72 -28.25 3.59 -17.45
CA GLY A 72 -26.93 3.03 -17.20
C GLY A 72 -26.39 3.43 -15.82
N VAL A 73 -26.41 4.72 -15.48
CA VAL A 73 -25.96 5.22 -14.18
C VAL A 73 -26.84 4.67 -13.05
N GLY A 74 -28.16 4.69 -13.21
CA GLY A 74 -29.09 4.13 -12.22
C GLY A 74 -28.90 2.63 -12.02
N TYR A 75 -28.73 1.86 -13.10
CA TYR A 75 -28.45 0.43 -13.01
C TYR A 75 -27.13 0.17 -12.30
N THR A 76 -26.05 0.86 -12.69
CA THR A 76 -24.75 0.70 -12.03
C THR A 76 -24.83 1.04 -10.55
N ALA A 77 -25.45 2.18 -10.18
CA ALA A 77 -25.65 2.59 -8.79
C ALA A 77 -26.39 1.50 -7.98
N VAL A 78 -27.50 0.97 -8.49
CA VAL A 78 -28.27 -0.09 -7.81
C VAL A 78 -27.46 -1.39 -7.71
N THR A 79 -26.73 -1.77 -8.76
CA THR A 79 -25.93 -3.01 -8.74
C THR A 79 -24.75 -2.95 -7.78
N VAL A 80 -24.15 -1.77 -7.57
CA VAL A 80 -22.98 -1.62 -6.68
C VAL A 80 -23.34 -1.20 -5.26
N GLN A 81 -24.57 -0.72 -5.02
CA GLN A 81 -25.01 -0.19 -3.71
C GLN A 81 -24.92 -1.20 -2.56
N ASP A 82 -25.00 -2.50 -2.86
CA ASP A 82 -24.94 -3.59 -1.89
C ASP A 82 -23.75 -4.54 -2.09
N ALA A 83 -22.87 -4.28 -3.05
CA ALA A 83 -21.71 -5.14 -3.32
C ALA A 83 -20.79 -5.28 -2.10
N ASP A 84 -20.65 -4.20 -1.30
CA ASP A 84 -19.81 -4.20 -0.09
C ASP A 84 -20.53 -4.74 1.16
N ARG A 85 -21.86 -4.91 1.14
CA ARG A 85 -22.62 -5.36 2.32
C ARG A 85 -22.77 -6.87 2.43
N ALA A 86 -22.50 -7.62 1.35
CA ALA A 86 -22.64 -9.06 1.33
C ALA A 86 -21.50 -9.71 0.53
N PRO A 87 -20.26 -9.76 1.07
CA PRO A 87 -19.09 -10.31 0.37
C PRO A 87 -19.13 -11.82 0.07
N GLY A 88 -20.30 -12.47 0.14
CA GLY A 88 -20.44 -13.91 0.00
C GLY A 88 -19.77 -14.67 1.15
N LYS A 89 -19.74 -16.01 1.04
CA LYS A 89 -19.01 -16.85 2.01
C LYS A 89 -17.54 -16.92 1.60
N PRO A 90 -16.58 -16.91 2.56
CA PRO A 90 -15.19 -17.14 2.24
C PRO A 90 -15.04 -18.51 1.56
N THR A 91 -14.47 -18.51 0.36
CA THR A 91 -14.22 -19.74 -0.41
C THR A 91 -12.89 -20.38 -0.05
N TRP A 92 -11.96 -19.60 0.48
CA TRP A 92 -10.64 -20.08 0.89
C TRP A 92 -10.72 -20.71 2.29
N LYS A 93 -9.95 -21.79 2.46
CA LYS A 93 -9.82 -22.51 3.73
C LYS A 93 -8.34 -22.66 4.05
N PHE A 94 -7.99 -22.40 5.30
CA PHE A 94 -6.65 -22.67 5.78
C PHE A 94 -6.30 -24.15 5.63
N PRO A 95 -5.07 -24.46 5.20
CA PRO A 95 -4.53 -25.80 5.38
C PRO A 95 -4.63 -26.20 6.86
N PRO A 96 -4.92 -27.48 7.16
CA PRO A 96 -4.85 -27.96 8.53
C PRO A 96 -3.42 -27.75 9.06
N PRO A 97 -3.25 -27.47 10.37
CA PRO A 97 -1.92 -27.46 10.97
C PRO A 97 -1.25 -28.83 10.77
N ASP A 98 0.07 -28.83 10.61
CA ASP A 98 0.83 -30.08 10.47
C ASP A 98 0.68 -30.89 11.77
N GLN A 99 0.46 -32.20 11.67
CA GLN A 99 0.19 -33.10 12.81
C GLN A 99 1.36 -33.26 13.81
N GLY A 100 2.39 -32.42 13.72
CA GLY A 100 3.50 -32.33 14.69
C GLY A 100 3.47 -31.06 15.56
N GLU A 101 2.56 -30.14 15.28
CA GLU A 101 2.39 -28.86 15.99
C GLU A 101 0.95 -28.76 16.51
N GLU A 102 0.50 -29.78 17.26
CA GLU A 102 -0.77 -29.68 17.97
C GLU A 102 -0.65 -28.69 19.15
N LYS A 103 -1.51 -27.67 19.08
CA LYS A 103 -1.95 -26.72 20.13
C LYS A 103 -1.25 -25.35 20.17
N THR A 104 -1.86 -24.40 19.46
CA THR A 104 -2.07 -23.04 20.00
C THR A 104 -3.28 -22.38 19.33
N GLU A 105 -4.44 -23.04 19.41
CA GLU A 105 -5.70 -22.29 19.43
C GLU A 105 -5.98 -21.94 20.90
N GLN A 106 -6.07 -20.64 21.17
CA GLN A 106 -6.55 -20.05 22.43
C GLN A 106 -5.72 -20.34 23.69
N ASP A 107 -4.61 -19.62 23.87
CA ASP A 107 -4.22 -19.12 25.19
C ASP A 107 -3.83 -17.65 25.02
N GLY A 108 -4.86 -16.81 24.98
CA GLY A 108 -4.70 -15.37 25.14
C GLY A 108 -4.53 -15.05 26.63
N ALA A 109 -3.59 -14.14 26.89
CA ALA A 109 -3.24 -13.56 28.19
C ALA A 109 -2.45 -14.49 29.13
N ASP A 110 -1.19 -14.09 29.35
CA ASP A 110 -0.34 -14.45 30.49
C ASP A 110 0.35 -15.82 30.48
N GLY A 111 1.62 -15.82 30.02
CA GLY A 111 2.63 -16.79 30.47
C GLY A 111 3.38 -17.52 29.36
N ALA A 112 4.66 -17.19 29.20
CA ALA A 112 5.71 -17.95 28.49
C ALA A 112 5.23 -18.80 27.29
N GLY A 113 5.04 -18.15 26.15
CA GLY A 113 4.71 -18.83 24.89
C GLY A 113 5.76 -19.87 24.52
N LYS A 114 5.34 -20.97 23.88
CA LYS A 114 6.22 -21.87 23.13
C LYS A 114 6.14 -21.48 21.66
N GLY A 115 7.24 -21.64 20.91
CA GLY A 115 7.23 -21.36 19.46
C GLY A 115 7.78 -19.98 19.12
N LEU A 116 7.37 -19.46 17.95
CA LEU A 116 7.86 -18.19 17.41
C LEU A 116 7.22 -16.98 18.11
N SER A 117 5.98 -17.11 18.59
CA SER A 117 5.29 -16.08 19.40
C SER A 117 6.00 -15.76 20.71
N ALA A 118 6.76 -16.71 21.27
CA ALA A 118 7.59 -16.52 22.47
C ALA A 118 8.67 -15.44 22.32
N LEU A 119 9.08 -15.18 21.07
CA LEU A 119 10.10 -14.20 20.73
C LEU A 119 9.52 -12.79 20.54
N LEU A 120 8.21 -12.63 20.58
CA LEU A 120 7.55 -11.32 20.51
C LEU A 120 7.67 -10.59 21.85
N VAL A 121 7.77 -9.26 21.81
CA VAL A 121 7.73 -8.45 23.03
C VAL A 121 6.43 -8.74 23.80
N PRO A 122 6.47 -9.05 25.11
CA PRO A 122 5.26 -9.27 25.89
C PRO A 122 4.44 -8.00 26.04
N TYR A 123 3.11 -8.12 26.07
CA TYR A 123 2.25 -7.00 26.47
C TYR A 123 2.59 -6.50 27.88
N GLY A 124 2.34 -5.23 28.14
CA GLY A 124 2.68 -4.53 29.37
C GLY A 124 4.16 -4.15 29.50
N THR A 125 5.05 -4.71 28.66
CA THR A 125 6.46 -4.29 28.62
C THR A 125 6.55 -2.86 28.14
N ASP A 126 7.18 -1.97 28.91
CA ASP A 126 7.34 -0.55 28.56
C ASP A 126 6.05 0.13 28.04
N GLY A 127 4.87 -0.24 28.55
CA GLY A 127 3.58 0.34 28.11
C GLY A 127 3.10 -0.10 26.72
N PHE A 128 3.63 -1.21 26.18
CA PHE A 128 3.13 -1.84 24.97
C PHE A 128 1.88 -2.66 25.27
N GLU A 129 0.71 -2.13 24.91
CA GLU A 129 -0.58 -2.78 25.14
C GLU A 129 -1.07 -3.53 23.90
N ARG A 130 -2.13 -4.34 24.05
CA ARG A 130 -2.74 -5.07 22.93
C ARG A 130 -3.25 -4.12 21.85
N GLY A 131 -2.75 -4.29 20.63
CA GLY A 131 -3.10 -3.47 19.48
C GLY A 131 -4.43 -3.84 18.80
N PRO A 132 -4.73 -3.18 17.67
CA PRO A 132 -5.87 -3.51 16.81
C PRO A 132 -5.71 -4.88 16.15
N ASP A 133 -6.79 -5.45 15.63
CA ASP A 133 -6.70 -6.77 15.00
C ASP A 133 -5.92 -6.72 13.67
N LEU A 134 -5.08 -7.74 13.44
CA LEU A 134 -4.30 -7.95 12.23
C LEU A 134 -5.17 -8.61 11.16
N GLY A 135 -6.05 -7.80 10.56
CA GLY A 135 -7.07 -8.31 9.65
C GLY A 135 -8.02 -9.28 10.35
N GLU A 136 -8.14 -10.50 9.83
CA GLU A 136 -9.01 -11.55 10.38
C GLU A 136 -8.39 -12.38 11.51
N PHE A 137 -7.12 -12.14 11.86
CA PHE A 137 -6.34 -12.99 12.77
C PHE A 137 -6.34 -12.52 14.22
N GLY A 138 -7.01 -11.40 14.54
CA GLY A 138 -6.93 -10.78 15.86
C GLY A 138 -5.57 -10.09 16.09
N ALA A 139 -5.31 -9.65 17.32
CA ALA A 139 -4.07 -8.93 17.66
C ALA A 139 -2.84 -9.83 17.87
N ASP A 140 -2.98 -11.16 17.85
CA ASP A 140 -1.90 -12.11 18.08
C ASP A 140 -2.23 -13.43 17.39
N ALA A 141 -1.31 -13.94 16.57
CA ALA A 141 -1.49 -15.18 15.83
C ALA A 141 -0.15 -15.85 15.51
N GLU A 142 -0.14 -17.18 15.48
CA GLU A 142 0.99 -17.98 15.02
C GLU A 142 0.51 -19.00 13.99
N PHE A 143 1.29 -19.17 12.91
CA PHE A 143 0.98 -20.02 11.77
C PHE A 143 2.15 -20.96 11.49
N SER A 144 1.82 -22.20 11.13
CA SER A 144 2.82 -23.14 10.60
C SER A 144 3.36 -22.64 9.26
N GLY A 145 4.50 -23.19 8.82
CA GLY A 145 5.09 -22.87 7.51
C GLY A 145 4.13 -23.09 6.34
N ALA A 146 3.32 -24.16 6.39
CA ALA A 146 2.32 -24.47 5.37
C ALA A 146 1.19 -23.44 5.36
N GLN A 147 0.67 -23.08 6.53
CA GLN A 147 -0.38 -22.06 6.68
C GLN A 147 0.11 -20.69 6.22
N ALA A 148 1.29 -20.25 6.68
CA ALA A 148 1.90 -18.98 6.29
C ALA A 148 2.16 -18.90 4.78
N THR A 149 2.65 -19.99 4.17
CA THR A 149 2.85 -20.08 2.72
C THR A 149 1.53 -19.96 1.96
N ALA A 150 0.47 -20.64 2.43
CA ALA A 150 -0.85 -20.57 1.81
C ALA A 150 -1.46 -19.17 1.90
N MET A 151 -1.34 -18.49 3.06
CA MET A 151 -1.79 -17.10 3.23
C MET A 151 -1.12 -16.14 2.24
N ARG A 152 0.20 -16.25 2.08
CA ARG A 152 0.94 -15.39 1.14
C ARG A 152 0.57 -15.65 -0.32
N LYS A 153 0.16 -16.86 -0.66
CA LYS A 153 -0.36 -17.17 -2.00
C LYS A 153 -1.78 -16.67 -2.19
N GLU A 154 -2.61 -16.74 -1.15
CA GLU A 154 -3.98 -16.21 -1.18
C GLU A 154 -3.99 -14.68 -1.38
N SER A 155 -3.06 -13.94 -0.75
CA SER A 155 -2.99 -12.48 -0.90
C SER A 155 -2.63 -12.00 -2.32
N ILE A 156 -2.09 -12.88 -3.16
CA ILE A 156 -1.76 -12.60 -4.57
C ILE A 156 -2.69 -13.31 -5.56
N LYS A 157 -3.79 -13.94 -5.09
CA LYS A 157 -4.65 -14.78 -5.93
C LYS A 157 -5.25 -14.04 -7.13
N ASP A 158 -5.54 -12.75 -6.95
CA ASP A 158 -6.22 -11.88 -7.91
C ASP A 158 -5.28 -11.27 -8.94
N LEU A 159 -3.97 -11.55 -8.85
CA LEU A 159 -3.01 -11.14 -9.85
C LEU A 159 -3.16 -11.92 -11.16
N PRO A 160 -2.81 -11.31 -12.31
CA PRO A 160 -2.75 -12.01 -13.60
C PRO A 160 -1.90 -13.28 -13.50
N THR A 161 -2.36 -14.37 -14.12
CA THR A 161 -1.81 -15.73 -13.92
C THR A 161 -0.30 -15.82 -14.08
N LYS A 162 0.29 -15.09 -15.05
CA LYS A 162 1.74 -15.10 -15.26
C LYS A 162 2.49 -14.50 -14.05
N SER A 163 2.07 -13.32 -13.59
CA SER A 163 2.65 -12.64 -12.44
C SER A 163 2.42 -13.43 -11.15
N ARG A 164 1.20 -13.94 -10.97
CA ARG A 164 0.86 -14.78 -9.81
C ARG A 164 1.78 -15.99 -9.70
N ARG A 165 1.94 -16.77 -10.77
CA ARG A 165 2.82 -17.95 -10.78
C ARG A 165 4.29 -17.62 -10.54
N GLN A 166 4.74 -16.43 -10.95
CA GLN A 166 6.11 -15.99 -10.67
C GLN A 166 6.29 -15.68 -9.18
N LEU A 167 5.34 -14.97 -8.58
CA LEU A 167 5.37 -14.65 -7.15
C LEU A 167 5.15 -15.89 -6.26
N GLU A 168 4.24 -16.79 -6.63
CA GLU A 168 4.04 -18.08 -5.94
C GLU A 168 5.35 -18.87 -5.84
N LYS A 169 6.15 -18.91 -6.93
CA LYS A 169 7.46 -19.56 -6.93
C LYS A 169 8.48 -18.88 -6.01
N LEU A 170 8.44 -17.54 -5.93
CA LEU A 170 9.30 -16.81 -5.01
C LEU A 170 8.92 -17.11 -3.55
N ILE A 171 7.62 -17.11 -3.25
CA ILE A 171 7.10 -17.49 -1.93
C ILE A 171 7.55 -18.92 -1.57
N ASP A 172 7.43 -19.88 -2.50
CA ASP A 172 7.86 -21.26 -2.26
C ASP A 172 9.38 -21.38 -2.05
N LYS A 173 10.17 -20.50 -2.68
CA LYS A 173 11.63 -20.47 -2.52
C LYS A 173 12.05 -19.95 -1.15
N GLU A 174 11.25 -19.11 -0.50
CA GLU A 174 11.55 -18.59 0.83
C GLU A 174 11.49 -19.67 1.93
N ARG A 175 10.82 -20.80 1.67
CA ARG A 175 10.80 -21.98 2.56
C ARG A 175 10.45 -21.60 4.01
N ILE A 176 9.35 -20.88 4.18
CA ILE A 176 8.84 -20.42 5.47
C ILE A 176 8.52 -21.65 6.34
N LYS A 177 9.02 -21.65 7.57
CA LYS A 177 8.79 -22.69 8.58
C LYS A 177 7.73 -22.31 9.60
N GLY A 178 7.52 -21.01 9.80
CA GLY A 178 6.45 -20.50 10.65
C GLY A 178 6.41 -18.98 10.61
N VAL A 179 5.26 -18.42 11.00
CA VAL A 179 5.06 -16.97 11.14
C VAL A 179 4.37 -16.70 12.46
N ALA A 180 4.85 -15.73 13.23
CA ALA A 180 4.15 -15.19 14.38
C ALA A 180 3.90 -13.71 14.15
N MET A 181 2.71 -13.25 14.52
CA MET A 181 2.28 -11.87 14.33
C MET A 181 1.69 -11.35 15.63
N ARG A 182 2.00 -10.11 15.98
CA ARG A 182 1.36 -9.42 17.10
C ARG A 182 1.27 -7.93 16.86
N SER A 183 0.13 -7.36 17.17
CA SER A 183 -0.09 -5.93 17.12
C SER A 183 -0.02 -5.31 18.51
N TYR A 184 0.47 -4.08 18.57
CA TYR A 184 0.61 -3.31 19.80
C TYR A 184 0.00 -1.93 19.61
N VAL A 185 -0.44 -1.36 20.72
CA VAL A 185 -0.74 0.06 20.81
C VAL A 185 0.04 0.67 21.96
N VAL A 186 0.46 1.90 21.76
CA VAL A 186 1.11 2.70 22.78
C VAL A 186 0.32 3.96 23.01
N GLY A 187 -0.05 4.18 24.28
CA GLY A 187 -0.85 5.29 24.72
C GLY A 187 -0.08 6.61 24.87
N ARG A 188 -0.83 7.70 24.88
CA ARG A 188 -0.38 9.10 24.97
C ARG A 188 0.48 9.41 26.21
N SER A 189 0.27 8.69 27.32
CA SER A 189 0.97 8.92 28.60
C SER A 189 2.36 8.32 28.66
N ASP A 190 2.58 7.19 27.99
CA ASP A 190 3.72 6.33 28.31
C ASP A 190 4.98 6.75 27.55
N TYR A 191 4.82 7.54 26.49
CA TYR A 191 5.90 7.95 25.60
C TYR A 191 5.92 9.44 25.22
N ASN A 192 5.16 10.29 25.93
CA ASN A 192 5.03 11.72 25.60
C ASN A 192 4.67 11.96 24.12
N THR A 193 3.94 11.05 23.50
CA THR A 193 3.44 11.24 22.13
C THR A 193 2.15 12.04 22.20
N THR A 194 1.83 12.79 21.15
CA THR A 194 0.55 13.50 21.09
C THR A 194 -0.56 12.51 20.73
N ASP A 195 -0.27 11.47 19.97
CA ASP A 195 -1.26 10.52 19.46
C ASP A 195 -0.85 9.07 19.73
N ALA A 196 -1.84 8.17 19.69
CA ALA A 196 -1.60 6.74 19.84
C ALA A 196 -0.83 6.21 18.63
N ILE A 197 0.14 5.35 18.88
CA ILE A 197 0.95 4.72 17.83
C ILE A 197 0.67 3.22 17.87
N THR A 198 0.39 2.63 16.72
CA THR A 198 0.22 1.19 16.59
C THR A 198 1.45 0.57 15.93
N PHE A 199 1.77 -0.65 16.34
CA PHE A 199 2.84 -1.45 15.75
C PHE A 199 2.29 -2.80 15.34
N ASP A 200 2.61 -3.24 14.13
CA ASP A 200 2.35 -4.60 13.67
C ASP A 200 3.70 -5.31 13.52
N VAL A 201 3.91 -6.36 14.30
CA VAL A 201 5.12 -7.18 14.25
C VAL A 201 4.82 -8.45 13.48
N ASN A 202 5.69 -8.79 12.54
CA ASN A 202 5.71 -10.07 11.85
C ASN A 202 7.09 -10.71 11.98
N LEU A 203 7.14 -11.87 12.62
CA LEU A 203 8.30 -12.74 12.68
C LEU A 203 8.09 -13.87 11.68
N SER A 204 9.02 -14.06 10.75
CA SER A 204 8.97 -15.17 9.81
C SER A 204 10.24 -16.01 9.94
N ARG A 205 10.10 -17.25 10.39
CA ARG A 205 11.20 -18.21 10.42
C ARG A 205 11.32 -18.87 9.05
N MET A 206 12.51 -18.90 8.49
CA MET A 206 12.78 -19.54 7.20
C MET A 206 13.77 -20.69 7.35
N GLU A 207 13.78 -21.61 6.39
CA GLU A 207 14.64 -22.80 6.42
C GLU A 207 16.15 -22.49 6.48
N ASN A 208 16.58 -21.36 5.92
CA ASN A 208 18.00 -21.02 5.84
C ASN A 208 18.21 -19.50 5.99
N ARG A 209 19.24 -19.12 6.76
CA ARG A 209 19.69 -17.74 6.97
C ARG A 209 19.96 -16.96 5.67
N THR A 210 20.34 -17.65 4.60
CA THR A 210 20.54 -17.03 3.29
C THR A 210 19.23 -16.50 2.73
N ALA A 211 18.13 -17.26 2.83
CA ALA A 211 16.81 -16.83 2.39
C ALA A 211 16.33 -15.61 3.19
N VAL A 212 16.55 -15.62 4.51
CA VAL A 212 16.22 -14.50 5.40
C VAL A 212 16.97 -13.23 5.01
N ARG A 213 18.28 -13.35 4.77
CA ARG A 213 19.12 -12.21 4.35
C ARG A 213 18.69 -11.68 2.99
N GLU A 214 18.42 -12.57 2.02
CA GLU A 214 17.93 -12.17 0.70
C GLU A 214 16.59 -11.44 0.79
N ALA A 215 15.65 -11.93 1.61
CA ALA A 215 14.36 -11.28 1.84
C ALA A 215 14.53 -9.89 2.46
N ALA A 216 15.32 -9.76 3.53
CA ALA A 216 15.59 -8.47 4.16
C ALA A 216 16.29 -7.49 3.20
N THR A 217 17.26 -7.98 2.41
CA THR A 217 17.99 -7.16 1.43
C THR A 217 17.07 -6.70 0.30
N SER A 218 16.17 -7.56 -0.17
CA SER A 218 15.19 -7.24 -1.21
C SER A 218 14.24 -6.12 -0.77
N VAL A 219 13.62 -6.27 0.41
CA VAL A 219 12.71 -5.24 0.96
C VAL A 219 13.44 -3.92 1.17
N ASN A 220 14.62 -3.96 1.80
CA ASN A 220 15.40 -2.75 2.06
C ASN A 220 15.91 -2.08 0.79
N GLY A 221 16.32 -2.87 -0.20
CA GLY A 221 16.78 -2.37 -1.50
C GLY A 221 15.63 -1.68 -2.26
N PHE A 222 14.44 -2.29 -2.24
CA PHE A 222 13.25 -1.70 -2.85
C PHE A 222 12.89 -0.36 -2.20
N LEU A 223 12.76 -0.31 -0.87
CA LEU A 223 12.41 0.91 -0.14
C LEU A 223 13.49 2.00 -0.27
N ALA A 224 14.77 1.61 -0.32
CA ALA A 224 15.86 2.56 -0.52
C ALA A 224 15.89 3.14 -1.93
N ALA A 225 15.30 2.48 -2.92
CA ALA A 225 15.31 2.91 -4.32
C ALA A 225 14.16 3.86 -4.67
N THR A 226 13.14 4.02 -3.81
CA THR A 226 12.02 4.92 -4.10
C THR A 226 12.34 6.38 -3.78
N ASP A 227 13.37 6.68 -2.99
CA ASP A 227 13.77 8.00 -2.46
C ASP A 227 12.66 8.80 -1.71
N VAL A 228 11.44 8.28 -1.64
CA VAL A 228 10.29 8.89 -0.93
C VAL A 228 10.42 8.75 0.58
N PHE A 229 11.02 7.66 1.06
CA PHE A 229 11.08 7.38 2.49
C PHE A 229 12.32 7.95 3.16
N ARG A 230 12.12 8.57 4.33
CA ARG A 230 13.21 8.98 5.21
C ARG A 230 13.84 7.75 5.85
N LYS A 231 15.17 7.67 5.83
CA LYS A 231 15.91 6.63 6.55
C LYS A 231 15.81 6.87 8.05
N GLY A 232 15.47 5.84 8.80
CA GLY A 232 15.53 5.82 10.25
C GLY A 232 16.97 5.73 10.77
N PRO A 233 17.17 6.03 12.07
CA PRO A 233 18.45 5.82 12.74
C PRO A 233 18.95 4.38 12.61
N LYS A 234 20.27 4.20 12.67
CA LYS A 234 20.87 2.86 12.80
C LYS A 234 20.55 2.28 14.18
N ILE A 235 20.27 0.99 14.23
CA ILE A 235 20.07 0.24 15.48
C ILE A 235 21.43 -0.28 15.96
N ALA A 236 21.75 -0.07 17.24
CA ALA A 236 22.96 -0.61 17.85
C ALA A 236 22.88 -2.14 17.97
N GLY A 237 24.02 -2.85 17.84
CA GLY A 237 24.04 -4.33 17.83
C GLY A 237 23.54 -4.97 16.54
N ASN A 238 22.65 -4.30 15.81
CA ASN A 238 21.96 -4.84 14.64
C ASN A 238 22.29 -4.04 13.36
N LYS A 239 23.48 -4.27 12.80
CA LYS A 239 24.01 -3.51 11.63
C LYS A 239 23.15 -3.61 10.36
N ASP A 240 22.37 -4.68 10.23
CA ASP A 240 21.54 -4.97 9.07
C ASP A 240 20.09 -4.49 9.26
N ALA A 241 19.74 -3.99 10.44
CA ALA A 241 18.46 -3.35 10.70
C ALA A 241 18.32 -2.05 9.90
N ARG A 242 17.17 -1.87 9.27
CA ARG A 242 16.82 -0.66 8.52
C ARG A 242 15.39 -0.28 8.85
N CYS A 243 15.14 1.02 8.96
CA CYS A 243 13.82 1.60 9.10
C CYS A 243 13.63 2.66 8.03
N PHE A 244 12.43 2.73 7.47
CA PHE A 244 12.02 3.70 6.47
C PHE A 244 10.72 4.35 6.94
N LEU A 245 10.67 5.68 6.96
CA LEU A 245 9.54 6.45 7.46
C LEU A 245 8.99 7.37 6.37
N THR A 246 7.70 7.69 6.42
CA THR A 246 7.10 8.74 5.58
C THR A 246 7.80 10.09 5.77
N PRO A 247 7.77 11.00 4.79
CA PRO A 247 8.29 12.37 4.90
C PRO A 247 7.82 13.15 6.14
N LYS A 248 8.44 14.30 6.42
CA LYS A 248 8.05 15.18 7.55
C LYS A 248 7.12 16.31 7.12
N ASP A 249 6.43 16.15 6.00
CA ASP A 249 5.65 17.23 5.43
C ASP A 249 4.46 17.55 6.34
N LYS A 250 4.16 18.85 6.48
CA LYS A 250 3.13 19.33 7.42
C LYS A 250 1.72 18.92 7.00
N ASP A 251 1.55 18.55 5.73
CA ASP A 251 0.30 18.05 5.15
C ASP A 251 0.16 16.53 5.34
N GLU A 252 1.15 15.86 5.93
CA GLU A 252 1.08 14.42 6.19
C GLU A 252 0.21 14.14 7.42
N GLU A 253 -1.01 13.69 7.17
CA GLU A 253 -1.98 13.35 8.20
C GLU A 253 -1.73 11.95 8.81
N LEU A 254 -0.94 11.10 8.15
CA LEU A 254 -0.66 9.73 8.57
C LEU A 254 0.82 9.39 8.48
N GLY A 255 1.41 9.07 9.64
CA GLY A 255 2.76 8.58 9.73
C GLY A 255 2.81 7.09 9.51
N PHE A 256 3.72 6.65 8.66
CA PHE A 256 4.03 5.24 8.46
C PHE A 256 5.53 4.99 8.60
N ALA A 257 5.89 3.88 9.23
CA ALA A 257 7.26 3.39 9.23
C ALA A 257 7.29 1.89 8.99
N LEU A 258 8.27 1.43 8.22
CA LEU A 258 8.57 0.02 8.02
C LEU A 258 10.02 -0.24 8.42
N CYS A 259 10.20 -1.07 9.43
CA CYS A 259 11.48 -1.55 9.91
C CYS A 259 11.66 -3.02 9.55
N THR A 260 12.83 -3.39 9.03
CA THR A 260 13.18 -4.78 8.79
C THR A 260 14.60 -5.09 9.27
N ALA A 261 14.78 -6.31 9.78
CA ALA A 261 16.06 -6.85 10.19
C ALA A 261 15.97 -8.39 10.17
N TYR A 262 17.07 -9.05 10.51
CA TYR A 262 17.06 -10.48 10.72
C TYR A 262 17.97 -10.88 11.88
N VAL A 263 17.55 -11.89 12.63
CA VAL A 263 18.32 -12.50 13.71
C VAL A 263 18.32 -14.01 13.48
N GLY A 264 19.50 -14.59 13.24
CA GLY A 264 19.61 -16.01 12.90
C GLY A 264 18.83 -16.37 11.64
N ASP A 265 17.80 -17.20 11.79
CA ASP A 265 16.88 -17.69 10.76
C ASP A 265 15.49 -17.01 10.79
N VAL A 266 15.35 -15.92 11.58
CA VAL A 266 14.10 -15.16 11.73
C VAL A 266 14.22 -13.81 11.01
N LEU A 267 13.32 -13.56 10.05
CA LEU A 267 13.07 -12.24 9.50
C LEU A 267 12.15 -11.49 10.47
N VAL A 268 12.53 -10.27 10.82
CA VAL A 268 11.75 -9.38 11.70
C VAL A 268 11.28 -8.21 10.86
N SER A 269 9.97 -8.04 10.74
CA SER A 269 9.35 -6.88 10.10
C SER A 269 8.42 -6.19 11.08
N VAL A 270 8.56 -4.88 11.21
CA VAL A 270 7.70 -4.05 12.05
C VAL A 270 7.15 -2.90 11.23
N THR A 271 5.84 -2.80 11.19
CA THR A 271 5.13 -1.64 10.64
C THR A 271 4.65 -0.78 11.80
N ALA A 272 4.83 0.54 11.72
CA ALA A 272 4.27 1.48 12.69
C ALA A 272 3.34 2.47 11.98
N ASN A 273 2.21 2.77 12.62
CA ASN A 273 1.25 3.76 12.13
C ASN A 273 0.90 4.76 13.23
N ALA A 274 0.77 6.03 12.87
CA ALA A 274 0.34 7.07 13.79
C ALA A 274 -0.43 8.18 13.04
N PRO A 275 -1.31 8.93 13.74
CA PRO A 275 -1.74 10.24 13.27
C PRO A 275 -0.54 11.18 13.14
N GLY A 276 -0.34 11.75 11.96
CA GLY A 276 0.75 12.68 11.65
C GLY A 276 2.14 12.05 11.59
N VAL A 277 3.15 12.89 11.43
CA VAL A 277 4.55 12.47 11.21
C VAL A 277 5.10 11.62 12.38
N LEU A 278 5.58 10.42 12.07
CA LEU A 278 6.24 9.53 13.05
C LEU A 278 7.63 10.03 13.48
N ASP A 279 7.87 10.02 14.79
CA ASP A 279 9.21 10.16 15.37
C ASP A 279 10.00 8.85 15.21
N ALA A 280 11.10 8.94 14.46
CA ALA A 280 11.97 7.81 14.20
C ALA A 280 12.57 7.22 15.48
N LYS A 281 12.83 8.02 16.52
CA LYS A 281 13.39 7.52 17.78
C LYS A 281 12.45 6.53 18.46
N PHE A 282 11.16 6.85 18.47
CA PHE A 282 10.14 6.02 19.08
C PHE A 282 9.99 4.68 18.34
N VAL A 283 9.88 4.73 17.00
CA VAL A 283 9.86 3.52 16.16
C VAL A 283 11.10 2.66 16.39
N THR A 284 12.29 3.26 16.43
CA THR A 284 13.54 2.52 16.67
C THR A 284 13.65 1.95 18.08
N LYS A 285 13.05 2.60 19.09
CA LYS A 285 13.04 2.07 20.46
C LYS A 285 12.24 0.77 20.53
N PHE A 286 11.03 0.75 19.99
CA PHE A 286 10.23 -0.47 19.89
C PHE A 286 10.96 -1.55 19.10
N PHE A 287 11.50 -1.19 17.93
CA PHE A 287 12.19 -2.16 17.09
C PHE A 287 13.43 -2.75 17.76
N THR A 288 14.17 -1.95 18.53
CA THR A 288 15.32 -2.43 19.32
C THR A 288 14.86 -3.43 20.38
N ALA A 289 13.82 -3.12 21.15
CA ALA A 289 13.27 -4.04 22.14
C ALA A 289 12.85 -5.38 21.53
N GLN A 290 12.24 -5.35 20.34
CA GLN A 290 11.88 -6.57 19.61
C GLN A 290 13.10 -7.37 19.13
N LEU A 291 14.20 -6.72 18.72
CA LEU A 291 15.42 -7.43 18.31
C LEU A 291 16.16 -8.02 19.52
N ASP A 292 16.30 -7.24 20.59
CA ASP A 292 16.94 -7.68 21.83
C ASP A 292 16.23 -8.91 22.42
N ARG A 293 14.90 -8.94 22.32
CA ARG A 293 14.07 -10.07 22.74
C ARG A 293 14.40 -11.37 22.01
N ILE A 294 14.79 -11.29 20.74
CA ILE A 294 15.13 -12.43 19.89
C ILE A 294 16.59 -12.84 20.11
N ASP A 295 17.49 -11.87 20.26
CA ASP A 295 18.92 -12.10 20.52
C ASP A 295 19.18 -12.73 21.91
N ASP A 296 18.32 -12.45 22.90
CA ASP A 296 18.34 -13.08 24.22
C ASP A 296 17.07 -13.90 24.50
N PRO A 297 16.96 -15.13 23.94
CA PRO A 297 15.81 -15.99 24.18
C PRO A 297 15.72 -16.49 25.63
N GLY A 298 16.71 -16.22 26.49
CA GLY A 298 16.63 -16.48 27.93
C GLY A 298 15.55 -15.64 28.64
N GLN A 299 15.06 -14.58 28.00
CA GLN A 299 13.88 -13.83 28.43
C GLN A 299 12.56 -14.42 27.89
N ALA A 300 12.63 -15.49 27.09
CA ALA A 300 11.49 -16.16 26.44
C ALA A 300 10.89 -17.34 27.18
N VAL A 301 11.44 -17.64 28.36
CA VAL A 301 11.12 -18.82 29.17
C VAL A 301 10.41 -18.46 30.46
#